data_AF-A0A7Y5Q6U5-F1
#
_entry.id   AF-A0A7Y5Q6U5-F1
#
_cell.length_a   1.000
_cell.length_b   1.000
_cell.length_c   1.000
_cell.angle_alpha   90.00
_cell.angle_beta   90.00
_cell.angle_gamma   90.00
#
_symmetry.space_group_name_H-M   'P 1'
#
loop_
_entity.id
_entity.type
_entity.pdbx_description
1 polymer ?
#
loop_
_entity_poly.entity_id
_entity_poly.type
_entity_poly.pdbx_seq_one_letter_code
_entity_poly.pdbx_strand_id
1 'polypeptide(L)'
;MARTLRVDAASMPRIVFTGDSQTVGCVGAMDYAQMLSWELPLRVFNRSVGGSNTTHLLREFGGGTVTAKAGERVVLGEKTSWFAGPYIGQKLRLGAQEYVLDAVETLDYLKRDCRAYLTEPAREDYHGADYAFEPGWRVRVAEVEPAYACFMYTVNDPGWKPEEFKARLAEITSRCQAAGIQPIFLSGVPFMDAAAGGSHPGAVAVTRQRAQDLQEYCAAEQLPYGDVFRTLELLDAPRTCVWADTIHPTNDGSIIAVQAVRALL
;
A
#
# COMPACT_ATOMS: atom_id res chain seq x y z
N MET A 1 -13.95 -22.96 -7.98
CA MET A 1 -14.79 -21.75 -7.91
C MET A 1 -14.44 -21.04 -6.62
N ALA A 2 -14.03 -19.76 -6.69
CA ALA A 2 -13.76 -18.98 -5.50
C ALA A 2 -15.05 -18.88 -4.68
N ARG A 3 -14.97 -19.15 -3.38
CA ARG A 3 -16.12 -19.18 -2.49
C ARG A 3 -16.60 -17.73 -2.32
N THR A 4 -17.70 -17.35 -2.97
CA THR A 4 -18.39 -16.08 -2.67
C THR A 4 -18.80 -16.13 -1.20
N LEU A 5 -18.34 -15.17 -0.42
CA LEU A 5 -18.61 -15.11 1.01
C LEU A 5 -19.95 -14.40 1.22
N ARG A 6 -20.52 -14.52 2.41
CA ARG A 6 -21.77 -13.84 2.76
C ARG A 6 -21.48 -13.03 4.00
N VAL A 7 -21.29 -11.72 3.82
CA VAL A 7 -21.11 -10.79 4.93
C VAL A 7 -22.43 -10.66 5.70
N ASP A 8 -22.44 -11.08 6.97
CA ASP A 8 -23.59 -10.91 7.87
C ASP A 8 -23.44 -9.63 8.70
N ALA A 9 -24.47 -8.78 8.67
CA ALA A 9 -24.57 -7.55 9.46
C ALA A 9 -24.47 -7.79 10.97
N ALA A 10 -24.83 -8.97 11.47
CA ALA A 10 -24.66 -9.32 12.88
C ALA A 10 -23.18 -9.48 13.29
N SER A 11 -22.30 -9.76 12.33
CA SER A 11 -20.87 -10.01 12.56
C SER A 11 -19.97 -8.81 12.27
N MET A 12 -20.35 -7.94 11.32
CA MET A 12 -19.57 -6.79 10.85
C MET A 12 -18.05 -7.06 10.80
N PRO A 13 -17.59 -8.01 9.96
CA PRO A 13 -16.20 -8.43 9.97
C PRO A 13 -15.26 -7.26 9.65
N ARG A 14 -14.07 -7.31 10.25
CA ARG A 14 -13.01 -6.33 10.00
C ARG A 14 -12.34 -6.65 8.67
N ILE A 15 -12.23 -5.64 7.80
CA ILE A 15 -11.40 -5.68 6.59
C ILE A 15 -10.36 -4.58 6.66
N VAL A 16 -9.11 -4.92 6.37
CA VAL A 16 -8.03 -3.95 6.26
C VAL A 16 -7.63 -3.78 4.80
N PHE A 17 -7.47 -2.54 4.37
CA PHE A 17 -6.92 -2.17 3.07
C PHE A 17 -5.50 -1.72 3.29
N THR A 18 -4.57 -2.33 2.56
CA THR A 18 -3.19 -1.90 2.52
C THR A 18 -2.69 -1.89 1.08
N GLY A 19 -1.96 -0.84 0.75
CA GLY A 19 -1.51 -0.62 -0.60
C GLY A 19 -0.68 0.63 -0.67
N ASP A 20 -0.48 1.09 -1.90
CA ASP A 20 0.20 2.33 -2.21
C ASP A 20 -0.76 3.54 -2.26
N SER A 21 -0.34 4.61 -2.93
CA SER A 21 -1.08 5.86 -3.01
C SER A 21 -2.41 5.73 -3.74
N GLN A 22 -2.60 4.74 -4.63
CA GLN A 22 -3.91 4.49 -5.24
C GLN A 22 -4.93 3.95 -4.23
N THR A 23 -4.47 3.37 -3.11
CA THR A 23 -5.34 2.89 -2.02
C THR A 23 -5.63 3.96 -0.97
N VAL A 24 -4.74 4.95 -0.82
CA VAL A 24 -4.90 6.03 0.17
C VAL A 24 -6.07 6.95 -0.17
N GLY A 25 -6.26 7.26 -1.47
CA GLY A 25 -7.35 8.10 -1.97
C GLY A 25 -7.30 9.58 -1.55
N CYS A 26 -6.10 10.17 -1.41
CA CYS A 26 -5.92 11.57 -1.01
C CYS A 26 -5.82 12.58 -2.17
N VAL A 27 -6.24 12.23 -3.39
CA VAL A 27 -6.11 13.11 -4.57
C VAL A 27 -7.47 13.47 -5.16
N GLY A 28 -8.28 14.20 -4.39
CA GLY A 28 -9.56 14.75 -4.86
C GLY A 28 -10.67 13.73 -5.13
N ALA A 29 -10.39 12.44 -4.98
CA ALA A 29 -11.35 11.33 -5.03
C ALA A 29 -11.59 10.79 -3.61
N MET A 30 -12.73 10.13 -3.39
CA MET A 30 -12.91 9.34 -2.16
C MET A 30 -12.16 8.02 -2.31
N ASP A 31 -11.49 7.59 -1.24
CA ASP A 31 -10.82 6.29 -1.23
C ASP A 31 -11.86 5.15 -1.30
N TYR A 32 -11.56 4.13 -2.11
CA TYR A 32 -12.51 3.03 -2.36
C TYR A 32 -12.78 2.19 -1.11
N ALA A 33 -11.88 2.20 -0.12
CA ALA A 33 -12.12 1.54 1.16
C ALA A 33 -13.25 2.26 1.92
N GLN A 34 -13.20 3.59 2.01
CA GLN A 34 -14.25 4.40 2.62
C GLN A 34 -15.58 4.26 1.86
N MET A 35 -15.58 4.23 0.53
CA MET A 35 -16.79 3.96 -0.27
C MET A 35 -17.40 2.59 0.07
N LEU A 36 -16.57 1.54 0.20
CA LEU A 36 -17.04 0.19 0.52
C LEU A 36 -17.72 0.12 1.90
N SER A 37 -17.28 0.93 2.86
CA SER A 37 -17.90 1.01 4.20
C SER A 37 -19.36 1.47 4.18
N TRP A 38 -19.81 2.10 3.09
CA TRP A 38 -21.19 2.53 2.90
C TRP A 38 -22.04 1.49 2.17
N GLU A 39 -21.42 0.59 1.42
CA GLU A 39 -22.13 -0.42 0.62
C GLU A 39 -22.32 -1.75 1.34
N LEU A 40 -21.41 -2.10 2.27
CA LEU A 40 -21.39 -3.39 2.95
C LEU A 40 -21.30 -3.21 4.47
N PRO A 41 -21.92 -4.11 5.26
CA PRO A 41 -21.85 -4.05 6.71
C PRO A 41 -20.49 -4.57 7.22
N LEU A 42 -19.43 -3.80 6.99
CA LEU A 42 -18.04 -4.13 7.30
C LEU A 42 -17.43 -3.07 8.21
N ARG A 43 -16.45 -3.47 9.03
CA ARG A 43 -15.56 -2.53 9.71
C ARG A 43 -14.33 -2.33 8.83
N VAL A 44 -14.27 -1.21 8.14
CA VAL A 44 -13.21 -0.92 7.18
C VAL A 44 -12.06 -0.15 7.84
N PHE A 45 -10.83 -0.60 7.63
CA PHE A 45 -9.61 0.06 8.05
C PHE A 45 -8.73 0.33 6.84
N ASN A 46 -8.50 1.61 6.50
CA ASN A 46 -7.51 1.96 5.48
C ASN A 46 -6.16 2.23 6.13
N ARG A 47 -5.20 1.31 5.94
CA ARG A 47 -3.82 1.36 6.46
C ARG A 47 -2.80 1.43 5.32
N SER A 48 -3.21 1.99 4.19
CA SER A 48 -2.32 2.23 3.04
C SER A 48 -1.38 3.40 3.29
N VAL A 49 -0.27 3.41 2.55
CA VAL A 49 0.75 4.47 2.61
C VAL A 49 1.13 4.83 1.18
N GLY A 50 1.07 6.12 0.85
CA GLY A 50 1.46 6.61 -0.46
C GLY A 50 2.91 6.26 -0.79
N GLY A 51 3.21 5.97 -2.06
CA GLY A 51 4.56 5.56 -2.48
C GLY A 51 5.01 4.15 -2.03
N SER A 52 4.23 3.46 -1.20
CA SER A 52 4.65 2.17 -0.65
C SER A 52 4.57 1.03 -1.66
N ASN A 53 5.24 -0.07 -1.35
CA ASN A 53 5.32 -1.25 -2.21
C ASN A 53 5.43 -2.49 -1.31
N THR A 54 5.47 -3.68 -1.90
CA THR A 54 5.52 -4.92 -1.12
C THR A 54 6.75 -5.04 -0.21
N THR A 55 7.86 -4.37 -0.49
CA THR A 55 9.03 -4.35 0.41
C THR A 55 8.73 -3.63 1.71
N HIS A 56 8.12 -2.44 1.65
CA HIS A 56 7.75 -1.68 2.85
C HIS A 56 6.80 -2.45 3.77
N LEU A 57 5.98 -3.35 3.22
CA LEU A 57 5.12 -4.22 4.01
C LEU A 57 5.88 -5.40 4.65
N LEU A 58 6.80 -6.02 3.91
CA LEU A 58 7.37 -7.32 4.24
C LEU A 58 8.73 -7.28 4.93
N ARG A 59 9.53 -6.24 4.67
CA ARG A 59 10.95 -6.19 5.03
C ARG A 59 11.28 -4.88 5.74
N GLU A 60 12.35 -4.93 6.54
CA GLU A 60 12.97 -3.73 7.07
C GLU A 60 13.49 -2.86 5.93
N PHE A 61 13.45 -1.54 6.11
CA PHE A 61 13.95 -0.61 5.11
C PHE A 61 14.58 0.62 5.76
N GLY A 62 15.53 1.23 5.05
CA GLY A 62 16.24 2.44 5.45
C GLY A 62 16.80 3.17 4.23
N GLY A 63 17.95 3.84 4.39
CA GLY A 63 18.65 4.56 3.32
C GLY A 63 18.71 6.08 3.54
N GLY A 64 19.74 6.73 3.00
CA GLY A 64 20.04 8.12 3.38
C GLY A 64 20.68 8.19 4.78
N THR A 65 20.68 9.37 5.38
CA THR A 65 21.28 9.64 6.69
C THR A 65 20.24 10.22 7.62
N VAL A 66 20.32 9.87 8.91
CA VAL A 66 19.41 10.40 9.92
C VAL A 66 20.17 11.07 11.05
N THR A 67 19.55 12.08 11.63
CA THR A 67 20.03 12.79 12.81
C THR A 67 18.92 12.89 13.84
N ALA A 68 19.20 12.50 15.08
CA ALA A 68 18.32 12.68 16.22
C ALA A 68 19.12 13.29 17.37
N LYS A 69 18.47 14.13 18.18
CA LYS A 69 19.09 14.76 19.34
C LYS A 69 18.41 14.27 20.61
N ALA A 70 19.20 13.93 21.62
CA ALA A 70 18.73 13.45 22.90
C ALA A 70 17.72 14.44 23.52
N GLY A 71 16.61 13.91 24.03
CA GLY A 71 15.52 14.70 24.60
C GLY A 71 14.56 15.32 23.57
N GLU A 72 14.81 15.19 22.27
CA GLU A 72 13.90 15.66 21.21
C GLU A 72 13.06 14.51 20.65
N ARG A 73 11.87 14.82 20.15
CA ARG A 73 10.96 13.83 19.52
C ARG A 73 11.07 13.79 18.00
N VAL A 74 12.07 14.45 17.43
CA VAL A 74 12.20 14.61 15.98
C VAL A 74 13.48 13.94 15.51
N VAL A 75 13.34 13.12 14.48
CA VAL A 75 14.45 12.55 13.71
C VAL A 75 14.43 13.21 12.34
N LEU A 76 15.51 13.86 11.97
CA LEU A 76 15.71 14.45 10.66
C LEU A 76 16.27 13.38 9.73
N GLY A 77 15.65 13.18 8.58
CA GLY A 77 16.11 12.32 7.51
C GLY A 77 16.57 13.14 6.31
N GLU A 78 17.79 12.91 5.84
CA GLU A 78 18.35 13.48 4.62
C GLU A 78 18.46 12.41 3.55
N LYS A 79 17.93 12.68 2.35
CA LYS A 79 17.87 11.71 1.24
C LYS A 79 17.18 10.40 1.62
N THR A 80 16.23 10.48 2.53
CA THR A 80 15.45 9.36 3.05
C THR A 80 14.15 9.18 2.28
N SER A 81 13.82 7.98 1.82
CA SER A 81 12.57 7.72 1.08
C SER A 81 11.34 7.55 1.99
N TRP A 82 11.27 8.26 3.12
CA TRP A 82 10.22 8.05 4.15
C TRP A 82 8.85 8.57 3.76
N PHE A 83 8.76 9.45 2.76
CA PHE A 83 7.48 9.81 2.16
C PHE A 83 6.69 8.62 1.60
N ALA A 84 7.36 7.46 1.40
CA ALA A 84 6.86 6.33 0.65
C ALA A 84 6.58 5.06 1.47
N GLY A 85 6.66 5.06 2.80
CA GLY A 85 6.80 3.76 3.50
C GLY A 85 6.23 3.70 4.90
N PRO A 86 6.76 4.50 5.85
CA PRO A 86 6.44 4.34 7.24
C PRO A 86 4.99 4.72 7.56
N TYR A 87 4.39 3.97 8.47
CA TYR A 87 3.06 4.15 9.00
C TYR A 87 3.15 4.50 10.49
N ILE A 88 2.20 5.28 10.98
CA ILE A 88 2.09 5.64 12.40
C ILE A 88 1.99 4.36 13.24
N GLY A 89 2.76 4.30 14.33
CA GLY A 89 2.86 3.12 15.19
C GLY A 89 3.95 2.12 14.78
N GLN A 90 4.57 2.26 13.60
CA GLN A 90 5.74 1.45 13.25
C GLN A 90 6.94 1.79 14.12
N LYS A 91 7.80 0.78 14.32
CA LYS A 91 9.10 0.97 14.96
C LYS A 91 10.14 1.54 14.00
N LEU A 92 10.91 2.51 14.51
CA LEU A 92 12.15 3.03 13.94
C LEU A 92 13.30 2.64 14.88
N ARG A 93 14.25 1.85 14.37
CA ARG A 93 15.50 1.56 15.05
C ARG A 93 16.57 2.56 14.63
N LEU A 94 17.18 3.24 15.60
CA LEU A 94 18.35 4.11 15.45
C LEU A 94 19.52 3.48 16.21
N GLY A 95 20.46 2.83 15.50
CA GLY A 95 21.51 2.04 16.14
C GLY A 95 20.91 0.91 17.01
N ALA A 96 21.12 0.98 18.32
CA ALA A 96 20.61 0.01 19.29
C ALA A 96 19.24 0.39 19.90
N GLN A 97 18.75 1.61 19.67
CA GLN A 97 17.49 2.09 20.25
C GLN A 97 16.34 1.84 19.29
N GLU A 98 15.21 1.37 19.82
CA GLU A 98 13.94 1.34 19.09
C GLU A 98 12.99 2.41 19.63
N TYR A 99 12.28 3.06 18.71
CA TYR A 99 11.28 4.09 18.95
C TYR A 99 10.00 3.81 18.15
N VAL A 100 8.86 4.31 18.60
CA VAL A 100 7.60 4.22 17.86
C VAL A 100 7.34 5.54 17.14
N LEU A 101 6.91 5.44 15.89
CA LEU A 101 6.53 6.59 15.07
C LEU A 101 5.16 7.15 15.45
N ASP A 102 5.09 8.47 15.55
CA ASP A 102 3.87 9.26 15.70
C ASP A 102 3.43 9.88 14.37
N ALA A 103 4.37 10.41 13.59
CA ALA A 103 4.10 11.01 12.29
C ALA A 103 5.34 11.02 11.40
N VAL A 104 5.13 11.21 10.09
CA VAL A 104 6.19 11.50 9.13
C VAL A 104 5.80 12.72 8.30
N GLU A 105 6.71 13.68 8.20
CA GLU A 105 6.56 14.89 7.40
C GLU A 105 7.60 14.86 6.27
N THR A 106 7.17 15.15 5.04
CA THR A 106 8.10 15.37 3.92
C THR A 106 8.41 16.87 3.85
N LEU A 107 9.67 17.24 4.00
CA LEU A 107 10.12 18.63 3.93
C LEU A 107 10.41 19.06 2.49
N ASP A 108 11.10 18.21 1.74
CA ASP A 108 11.47 18.44 0.35
C ASP A 108 11.40 17.11 -0.41
N TYR A 109 10.39 16.97 -1.27
CA TYR A 109 10.17 15.74 -2.02
C TYR A 109 11.28 15.44 -3.03
N LEU A 110 11.89 16.47 -3.63
CA LEU A 110 12.94 16.31 -4.63
C LEU A 110 14.25 15.86 -3.98
N LYS A 111 14.59 16.44 -2.81
CA LYS A 111 15.77 16.05 -2.04
C LYS A 111 15.54 14.80 -1.19
N ARG A 112 14.27 14.45 -0.96
CA ARG A 112 13.83 13.39 -0.05
C ARG A 112 14.21 13.67 1.39
N ASP A 113 14.08 14.93 1.79
CA ASP A 113 14.31 15.33 3.16
C ASP A 113 12.99 15.18 3.94
N CYS A 114 13.05 14.48 5.07
CA CYS A 114 11.89 14.09 5.85
C CYS A 114 12.12 14.36 7.34
N ARG A 115 11.03 14.41 8.11
CA ARG A 115 11.05 14.28 9.57
C ARG A 115 10.24 13.08 9.98
N ALA A 116 10.77 12.30 10.91
CA ALA A 116 9.99 11.32 11.66
C ALA A 116 9.78 11.87 13.08
N TYR A 117 8.54 11.86 13.52
CA TYR A 117 8.15 12.22 14.88
C TYR A 117 8.04 10.93 15.71
N LEU A 118 8.66 10.94 16.87
CA LEU A 118 8.68 9.83 17.82
C LEU A 118 7.63 10.04 18.91
N THR A 119 7.01 8.97 19.37
CA THR A 119 6.05 9.04 20.50
C THR A 119 6.73 9.37 21.83
N GLU A 120 8.03 9.09 21.93
CA GLU A 120 8.89 9.40 23.09
C GLU A 120 10.16 10.15 22.64
N PRO A 121 10.78 10.96 23.51
CA PRO A 121 12.05 11.60 23.18
C PRO A 121 13.18 10.60 22.86
N ALA A 122 14.07 10.95 21.94
CA ALA A 122 15.28 10.21 21.67
C ALA A 122 16.14 10.11 22.95
N ARG A 123 16.62 8.90 23.24
CA ARG A 123 17.39 8.62 24.47
C ARG A 123 18.82 9.12 24.39
N GLU A 124 19.35 9.23 23.18
CA GLU A 124 20.73 9.65 22.91
C GLU A 124 20.80 10.44 21.59
N ASP A 125 21.89 11.18 21.41
CA ASP A 125 22.22 11.79 20.14
C ASP A 125 22.57 10.68 19.14
N TYR A 126 22.07 10.80 17.92
CA TYR A 126 22.35 9.84 16.85
C TYR A 126 22.63 10.60 15.55
N HIS A 127 23.67 10.16 14.83
CA HIS A 127 23.91 10.57 13.44
C HIS A 127 24.48 9.39 12.65
N GLY A 128 23.82 9.00 11.56
CA GLY A 128 24.29 7.89 10.74
C GLY A 128 23.28 7.33 9.76
N ALA A 129 23.69 6.29 9.05
CA ALA A 129 22.86 5.56 8.08
C ALA A 129 22.41 4.18 8.59
N ASP A 130 22.88 3.74 9.75
CA ASP A 130 22.47 2.47 10.38
C ASP A 130 21.17 2.68 11.18
N TYR A 131 20.09 2.77 10.43
CA TYR A 131 18.74 2.81 10.95
C TYR A 131 17.84 1.92 10.09
N ALA A 132 16.73 1.48 10.67
CA ALA A 132 15.72 0.75 9.93
C ALA A 132 14.32 1.00 10.48
N PHE A 133 13.35 1.12 9.59
CA PHE A 133 11.96 0.87 9.93
C PHE A 133 11.69 -0.61 9.92
N GLU A 134 10.91 -1.09 10.89
CA GLU A 134 10.40 -2.46 10.85
C GLU A 134 9.48 -2.68 9.63
N PRO A 135 9.22 -3.94 9.24
CA PRO A 135 8.19 -4.24 8.24
C PRO A 135 6.80 -3.70 8.62
N GLY A 136 6.06 -3.17 7.65
CA GLY A 136 4.71 -2.63 7.86
C GLY A 136 3.65 -3.66 8.30
N TRP A 137 3.89 -4.95 8.09
CA TRP A 137 2.93 -6.02 8.33
C TRP A 137 2.23 -5.93 9.70
N ARG A 138 2.97 -5.69 10.78
CA ARG A 138 2.41 -5.64 12.14
C ARG A 138 1.30 -4.60 12.25
N VAL A 139 1.64 -3.33 12.00
CA VAL A 139 0.72 -2.22 12.24
C VAL A 139 -0.29 -2.00 11.12
N ARG A 140 0.08 -2.37 9.88
CA ARG A 140 -0.79 -2.18 8.71
C ARG A 140 -1.79 -3.31 8.53
N VAL A 141 -1.53 -4.49 9.10
CA VAL A 141 -2.39 -5.68 8.92
C VAL A 141 -2.67 -6.37 10.24
N ALA A 142 -1.64 -6.91 10.90
CA ALA A 142 -1.83 -7.90 11.97
C ALA A 142 -2.58 -7.34 13.20
N GLU A 143 -2.26 -6.14 13.66
CA GLU A 143 -2.86 -5.53 14.86
C GLU A 143 -4.34 -5.16 14.71
N VAL A 144 -4.83 -5.09 13.46
CA VAL A 144 -6.26 -4.89 13.20
C VAL A 144 -7.04 -6.17 13.50
N GLU A 145 -6.37 -7.32 13.51
CA GLU A 145 -6.95 -8.66 13.56
C GLU A 145 -8.11 -8.80 12.56
N PRO A 146 -7.85 -8.56 11.26
CA PRO A 146 -8.90 -8.51 10.27
C PRO A 146 -9.35 -9.93 9.90
N ALA A 147 -10.61 -10.09 9.52
CA ALA A 147 -11.04 -11.29 8.81
C ALA A 147 -10.52 -11.30 7.37
N TYR A 148 -10.37 -10.11 6.77
CA TYR A 148 -9.98 -9.91 5.38
C TYR A 148 -8.87 -8.86 5.24
N ALA A 149 -7.88 -9.12 4.41
CA ALA A 149 -6.87 -8.12 4.04
C ALA A 149 -6.84 -7.94 2.52
N CYS A 150 -7.10 -6.72 2.07
CA CYS A 150 -7.09 -6.33 0.67
C CYS A 150 -5.76 -5.65 0.31
N PHE A 151 -5.06 -6.21 -0.68
CA PHE A 151 -3.72 -5.78 -1.11
C PHE A 151 -3.73 -5.21 -2.53
N MET A 152 -3.21 -4.00 -2.70
CA MET A 152 -3.03 -3.34 -4.01
C MET A 152 -1.65 -2.67 -4.08
N TYR A 153 -0.70 -3.28 -4.79
CA TYR A 153 0.71 -2.84 -4.89
C TYR A 153 1.28 -2.91 -6.30
N THR A 154 0.45 -2.91 -7.35
CA THR A 154 0.94 -3.12 -8.71
C THR A 154 1.66 -1.91 -9.30
N VAL A 155 1.54 -0.71 -8.73
CA VAL A 155 2.09 0.52 -9.34
C VAL A 155 3.48 0.91 -8.85
N ASN A 156 3.82 0.61 -7.59
CA ASN A 156 5.13 0.94 -6.99
C ASN A 156 6.08 -0.25 -6.85
N ASP A 157 5.74 -1.38 -7.48
CA ASP A 157 6.62 -2.54 -7.67
C ASP A 157 7.13 -2.70 -9.12
N PRO A 158 7.48 -1.63 -9.87
CA PRO A 158 7.74 -1.71 -11.31
C PRO A 158 9.06 -2.44 -11.66
N GLY A 159 10.01 -2.48 -10.74
CA GLY A 159 11.38 -2.96 -10.99
C GLY A 159 11.61 -4.45 -10.76
N TRP A 160 10.62 -5.18 -10.24
CA TRP A 160 10.78 -6.60 -9.93
C TRP A 160 10.62 -7.47 -11.16
N LYS A 161 11.41 -8.54 -11.20
CA LYS A 161 11.13 -9.64 -12.13
C LYS A 161 9.82 -10.35 -11.70
N PRO A 162 9.09 -10.96 -12.64
CA PRO A 162 7.85 -11.68 -12.35
C PRO A 162 7.97 -12.67 -11.18
N GLU A 163 9.04 -13.45 -11.13
CA GLU A 163 9.29 -14.44 -10.08
C GLU A 163 9.50 -13.82 -8.70
N GLU A 164 10.20 -12.67 -8.62
CA GLU A 164 10.45 -11.95 -7.36
C GLU A 164 9.16 -11.33 -6.83
N PHE A 165 8.33 -10.77 -7.72
CA PHE A 165 7.03 -10.26 -7.35
C PHE A 165 6.11 -11.37 -6.83
N LYS A 166 6.02 -12.50 -7.55
CA LYS A 166 5.22 -13.66 -7.12
C LYS A 166 5.69 -14.26 -5.80
N ALA A 167 7.00 -14.29 -5.55
CA ALA A 167 7.55 -14.74 -4.25
C ALA A 167 7.09 -13.84 -3.09
N ARG A 168 6.94 -12.53 -3.31
CA ARG A 168 6.41 -11.59 -2.31
C ARG A 168 4.91 -11.80 -2.08
N LEU A 169 4.15 -12.08 -3.13
CA LEU A 169 2.73 -12.45 -3.00
C LEU A 169 2.55 -13.75 -2.20
N ALA A 170 3.43 -14.72 -2.42
CA ALA A 170 3.49 -15.96 -1.63
C ALA A 170 3.78 -15.68 -0.15
N GLU A 171 4.72 -14.78 0.14
CA GLU A 171 4.99 -14.36 1.53
C GLU A 171 3.79 -13.67 2.18
N ILE A 172 3.12 -12.74 1.47
CA ILE A 172 1.87 -12.11 1.96
C ILE A 172 0.81 -13.16 2.26
N THR A 173 0.61 -14.11 1.34
CA THR A 173 -0.39 -15.18 1.47
C THR A 173 -0.07 -16.06 2.68
N SER A 174 1.18 -16.48 2.84
CA SER A 174 1.65 -17.28 3.97
C SER A 174 1.41 -16.59 5.31
N ARG A 175 1.72 -15.28 5.41
CA ARG A 175 1.46 -14.50 6.64
C ARG A 175 -0.04 -14.35 6.92
N CYS A 176 -0.87 -14.18 5.89
CA CYS A 176 -2.34 -14.15 6.05
C CYS A 176 -2.86 -15.48 6.60
N GLN A 177 -2.45 -16.60 5.99
CA GLN A 177 -2.85 -17.95 6.42
C GLN A 177 -2.45 -18.23 7.87
N ALA A 178 -1.22 -17.89 8.25
CA ALA A 178 -0.73 -18.06 9.61
C ALA A 178 -1.53 -17.24 10.65
N ALA A 179 -2.09 -16.10 10.24
CA ALA A 179 -2.92 -15.24 11.07
C ALA A 179 -4.44 -15.52 10.96
N GLY A 180 -4.86 -16.51 10.16
CA GLY A 180 -6.28 -16.79 9.91
C GLY A 180 -7.01 -15.69 9.12
N ILE A 181 -6.26 -14.90 8.36
CA ILE A 181 -6.77 -13.78 7.54
C ILE A 181 -7.01 -14.29 6.11
N GLN A 182 -8.13 -13.94 5.50
CA GLN A 182 -8.36 -14.20 4.07
C GLN A 182 -7.74 -13.07 3.23
N PRO A 183 -6.71 -13.34 2.41
CA PRO A 183 -6.17 -12.34 1.49
C PRO A 183 -7.13 -12.12 0.31
N ILE A 184 -7.22 -10.87 -0.13
CA ILE A 184 -7.86 -10.41 -1.36
C ILE A 184 -6.82 -9.58 -2.13
N PHE A 185 -6.60 -9.90 -3.40
CA PHE A 185 -5.66 -9.17 -4.24
C PHE A 185 -6.39 -8.34 -5.29
N LEU A 186 -5.98 -7.10 -5.47
CA LEU A 186 -6.47 -6.23 -6.55
C LEU A 186 -5.31 -5.79 -7.44
N SER A 187 -5.53 -5.79 -8.76
CA SER A 187 -4.69 -4.97 -9.63
C SER A 187 -5.01 -3.49 -9.40
N GLY A 188 -4.03 -2.61 -9.61
CA GLY A 188 -4.21 -1.17 -9.51
C GLY A 188 -4.89 -0.57 -10.74
N VAL A 189 -5.13 0.74 -10.70
CA VAL A 189 -5.67 1.51 -11.82
C VAL A 189 -4.57 1.79 -12.85
N PRO A 190 -4.86 1.74 -14.17
CA PRO A 190 -3.86 2.04 -15.18
C PRO A 190 -3.41 3.51 -15.10
N PHE A 191 -2.12 3.74 -15.31
CA PHE A 191 -1.59 5.10 -15.51
C PHE A 191 -2.17 5.69 -16.80
N MET A 192 -2.29 7.00 -16.88
CA MET A 192 -2.45 7.66 -18.17
C MET A 192 -1.06 7.83 -18.78
N ASP A 193 -0.76 7.07 -19.83
CA ASP A 193 0.53 7.16 -20.54
C ASP A 193 0.57 8.39 -21.48
N ALA A 194 1.76 8.68 -22.00
CA ALA A 194 1.97 9.80 -22.92
C ALA A 194 1.11 9.71 -24.20
N ALA A 195 0.76 8.50 -24.66
CA ALA A 195 -0.09 8.32 -25.83
C ALA A 195 -1.56 8.73 -25.56
N ALA A 196 -2.01 8.58 -24.31
CA ALA A 196 -3.29 9.08 -23.83
C ALA A 196 -3.26 10.56 -23.38
N GLY A 197 -2.08 11.20 -23.36
CA GLY A 197 -1.90 12.59 -22.90
C GLY A 197 -1.40 12.74 -21.46
N GLY A 198 -0.94 11.65 -20.84
CA GLY A 198 -0.41 11.66 -19.48
C GLY A 198 1.10 11.84 -19.37
N SER A 199 1.64 11.79 -18.14
CA SER A 199 3.01 12.21 -17.84
C SER A 199 4.01 11.08 -17.56
N HIS A 200 3.57 9.82 -17.59
CA HIS A 200 4.40 8.65 -17.22
C HIS A 200 4.61 7.68 -18.41
N PRO A 201 5.57 7.95 -19.31
CA PRO A 201 5.82 7.09 -20.46
C PRO A 201 6.27 5.69 -20.01
N GLY A 202 5.65 4.64 -20.57
CA GLY A 202 6.00 3.24 -20.31
C GLY A 202 5.45 2.65 -19.00
N ALA A 203 4.95 3.47 -18.07
CA ALA A 203 4.42 2.99 -16.78
C ALA A 203 3.22 2.05 -16.93
N VAL A 204 2.39 2.25 -17.96
CA VAL A 204 1.24 1.37 -18.27
C VAL A 204 1.68 -0.04 -18.64
N ALA A 205 2.77 -0.20 -19.40
CA ALA A 205 3.25 -1.52 -19.78
C ALA A 205 3.73 -2.32 -18.55
N VAL A 206 4.40 -1.63 -17.63
CA VAL A 206 4.91 -2.24 -16.40
C VAL A 206 3.75 -2.64 -15.47
N THR A 207 2.79 -1.74 -15.27
CA THR A 207 1.60 -2.02 -14.46
C THR A 207 0.74 -3.13 -15.05
N ARG A 208 0.61 -3.20 -16.38
CA ARG A 208 -0.03 -4.32 -17.08
C ARG A 208 0.66 -5.65 -16.78
N GLN A 209 2.00 -5.68 -16.82
CA GLN A 209 2.75 -6.90 -16.47
C GLN A 209 2.53 -7.30 -15.00
N ARG A 210 2.53 -6.33 -14.07
CA ARG A 210 2.25 -6.62 -12.65
C ARG A 210 0.83 -7.15 -12.44
N ALA A 211 -0.17 -6.61 -13.15
CA ALA A 211 -1.54 -7.13 -13.13
C ALA A 211 -1.63 -8.56 -13.69
N GLN A 212 -0.89 -8.87 -14.75
CA GLN A 212 -0.75 -10.22 -15.29
C GLN A 212 -0.14 -11.19 -14.29
N ASP A 213 0.99 -10.82 -13.70
CA ASP A 213 1.68 -11.68 -12.73
C ASP A 213 0.82 -11.94 -11.48
N LEU A 214 0.06 -10.93 -11.03
CA LEU A 214 -0.88 -11.03 -9.92
C LEU A 214 -2.03 -12.00 -10.25
N GLN A 215 -2.63 -11.88 -11.45
CA GLN A 215 -3.69 -12.78 -11.90
C GLN A 215 -3.19 -14.24 -11.98
N GLU A 216 -2.03 -14.46 -12.60
CA GLU A 216 -1.43 -15.80 -12.74
C GLU A 216 -1.18 -16.44 -11.37
N TYR A 217 -0.62 -15.67 -10.45
CA TYR A 217 -0.39 -16.13 -9.08
C TYR A 217 -1.71 -16.48 -8.37
N CYS A 218 -2.69 -15.58 -8.39
CA CYS A 218 -3.97 -15.84 -7.71
C CYS A 218 -4.74 -17.01 -8.34
N ALA A 219 -4.65 -17.20 -9.65
CA ALA A 219 -5.25 -18.35 -10.33
C ALA A 219 -4.58 -19.67 -9.90
N ALA A 220 -3.24 -19.71 -9.84
CA ALA A 220 -2.48 -20.88 -9.43
C ALA A 220 -2.78 -21.27 -7.97
N GLU A 221 -2.84 -20.28 -7.08
CA GLU A 221 -3.08 -20.48 -5.64
C GLU A 221 -4.57 -20.48 -5.25
N GLN A 222 -5.48 -20.35 -6.23
CA GLN A 222 -6.94 -20.28 -6.04
C GLN A 222 -7.38 -19.17 -5.05
N LEU A 223 -6.73 -18.01 -5.11
CA LEU A 223 -6.97 -16.87 -4.23
C LEU A 223 -7.97 -15.87 -4.84
N PRO A 224 -8.74 -15.14 -4.01
CA PRO A 224 -9.60 -14.05 -4.48
C PRO A 224 -8.80 -12.95 -5.18
N TYR A 225 -9.19 -12.63 -6.41
CA TYR A 225 -8.52 -11.63 -7.25
C TYR A 225 -9.54 -10.75 -7.98
N GLY A 226 -9.37 -9.43 -7.86
CA GLY A 226 -10.15 -8.42 -8.56
C GLY A 226 -9.30 -7.69 -9.60
N ASP A 227 -9.65 -7.84 -10.87
CA ASP A 227 -8.91 -7.24 -11.99
C ASP A 227 -9.42 -5.84 -12.34
N VAL A 228 -9.04 -4.85 -11.54
CA VAL A 228 -9.38 -3.44 -11.77
C VAL A 228 -8.69 -2.91 -13.03
N PHE A 229 -7.40 -3.24 -13.19
CA PHE A 229 -6.57 -2.76 -14.29
C PHE A 229 -7.16 -3.09 -15.66
N ARG A 230 -7.39 -4.37 -15.96
CA ARG A 230 -7.87 -4.76 -17.30
C ARG A 230 -9.31 -4.35 -17.52
N THR A 231 -10.13 -4.33 -16.48
CA THR A 231 -11.50 -3.81 -16.56
C THR A 231 -11.49 -2.36 -17.02
N LEU A 232 -10.63 -1.51 -16.45
CA LEU A 232 -10.49 -0.12 -16.88
C LEU A 232 -9.85 0.02 -18.26
N GLU A 233 -8.87 -0.81 -18.63
CA GLU A 233 -8.34 -0.78 -20.01
C GLU A 233 -9.42 -1.09 -21.06
N LEU A 234 -10.42 -1.93 -20.72
CA LEU A 234 -11.54 -2.25 -21.61
C LEU A 234 -12.61 -1.17 -21.66
N LEU A 235 -12.91 -0.53 -20.51
CA LEU A 235 -14.02 0.42 -20.38
C LEU A 235 -13.62 1.87 -20.62
N ASP A 236 -12.35 2.21 -20.40
CA ASP A 236 -11.83 3.58 -20.43
C ASP A 236 -10.49 3.59 -21.17
N ALA A 237 -10.54 3.33 -22.48
CA ALA A 237 -9.37 3.38 -23.36
C ALA A 237 -8.59 4.72 -23.28
N PRO A 238 -9.23 5.88 -23.09
CA PRO A 238 -8.52 7.15 -22.85
C PRO A 238 -7.84 7.26 -21.47
N ARG A 239 -8.13 6.35 -20.54
CA ARG A 239 -7.60 6.31 -19.16
C ARG A 239 -7.89 7.59 -18.38
N THR A 240 -9.13 8.08 -18.51
CA THR A 240 -9.66 9.24 -17.79
C THR A 240 -10.07 8.93 -16.35
N CYS A 241 -10.03 7.67 -15.94
CA CYS A 241 -10.25 7.19 -14.57
C CYS A 241 -9.11 7.53 -13.60
N VAL A 242 -8.08 8.27 -14.03
CA VAL A 242 -7.05 8.86 -13.16
C VAL A 242 -7.10 10.38 -13.17
N TRP A 243 -6.60 10.98 -12.09
CA TRP A 243 -6.58 12.42 -11.89
C TRP A 243 -5.53 13.12 -12.77
N ALA A 244 -5.45 14.45 -12.66
CA ALA A 244 -4.52 15.27 -13.44
C ALA A 244 -3.04 14.89 -13.26
N ASP A 245 -2.69 14.16 -12.20
CA ASP A 245 -1.35 13.61 -11.98
C ASP A 245 -1.06 12.31 -12.73
N THR A 246 -2.05 11.78 -13.44
CA THR A 246 -1.98 10.64 -14.36
C THR A 246 -1.67 9.30 -13.69
N ILE A 247 -1.83 9.22 -12.35
CA ILE A 247 -1.56 8.03 -11.52
C ILE A 247 -2.75 7.66 -10.65
N HIS A 248 -3.31 8.63 -9.92
CA HIS A 248 -4.25 8.33 -8.85
C HIS A 248 -5.68 8.24 -9.38
N PRO A 249 -6.49 7.27 -8.93
CA PRO A 249 -7.84 7.12 -9.44
C PRO A 249 -8.72 8.33 -9.14
N THR A 250 -9.60 8.66 -10.09
CA THR A 250 -10.79 9.48 -9.82
C THR A 250 -11.84 8.64 -9.07
N ASN A 251 -12.97 9.24 -8.70
CA ASN A 251 -14.09 8.48 -8.14
C ASN A 251 -14.55 7.34 -9.06
N ASP A 252 -14.52 7.56 -10.38
CA ASP A 252 -14.93 6.54 -11.36
C ASP A 252 -13.97 5.35 -11.35
N GLY A 253 -12.65 5.60 -11.28
CA GLY A 253 -11.63 4.57 -11.10
C GLY A 253 -11.79 3.81 -9.76
N SER A 254 -12.03 4.54 -8.67
CA SER A 254 -12.29 3.96 -7.35
C SER A 254 -13.52 3.06 -7.33
N ILE A 255 -14.60 3.42 -8.03
CA ILE A 255 -15.83 2.61 -8.11
C ILE A 255 -15.57 1.22 -8.70
N ILE A 256 -14.68 1.10 -9.69
CA ILE A 256 -14.32 -0.21 -10.24
C ILE A 256 -13.61 -1.08 -9.19
N ALA A 257 -12.74 -0.49 -8.36
CA ALA A 257 -12.13 -1.20 -7.25
C ALA A 257 -13.16 -1.63 -6.19
N VAL A 258 -14.15 -0.78 -5.87
CA VAL A 258 -15.28 -1.13 -4.98
C VAL A 258 -16.03 -2.35 -5.51
N GLN A 259 -16.44 -2.33 -6.78
CA GLN A 259 -17.20 -3.44 -7.36
C GLN A 259 -16.36 -4.74 -7.44
N ALA A 260 -15.06 -4.63 -7.70
CA ALA A 260 -14.16 -5.78 -7.68
C ALA A 260 -14.10 -6.43 -6.30
N VAL A 261 -13.96 -5.65 -5.23
CA VAL A 261 -13.96 -6.18 -3.85
C VAL A 261 -15.31 -6.79 -3.50
N ARG A 262 -16.41 -6.10 -3.84
CA ARG A 262 -17.77 -6.57 -3.56
C ARG A 262 -18.08 -7.92 -4.19
N ALA A 263 -17.55 -8.20 -5.38
CA ALA A 263 -17.74 -9.50 -6.05
C ALA A 263 -16.95 -10.65 -5.39
N LEU A 264 -15.98 -10.34 -4.52
CA LEU A 264 -15.10 -11.30 -3.86
C LEU A 264 -15.46 -11.56 -2.38
N LEU A 265 -16.29 -10.70 -1.79
CA LEU A 265 -16.83 -10.81 -0.43
C LEU A 265 -18.20 -11.46 -0.39
#